data_AF-A0A9X1T363-F1
#
_entry.id   AF-A0A9X1T363-F1
#
_cell.length_a   1.000
_cell.length_b   1.000
_cell.length_c   1.000
_cell.angle_alpha   90.00
_cell.angle_beta   90.00
_cell.angle_gamma   90.00
#
_symmetry.space_group_name_H-M   'P 1'
#
loop_
_entity.id
_entity.type
_entity.pdbx_description
1 polymer ?
#
loop_
_entity_poly.entity_id
_entity_poly.type
_entity_poly.pdbx_seq_one_letter_code
_entity_poly.pdbx_strand_id
1 'polypeptide(L)' 'MNSDGSLPPVFGAVFGLENAESTPFRSGKIPVTAPAPGDTVLGLAANAPGQCVYRRAGGNRRFIADCPEGYDV' A
#
# COMPACT_ATOMS: atom_id res chain seq x y z
N MET A 1 24.39 -0.75 -29.03
CA MET A 1 23.42 -0.97 -27.95
C MET A 1 23.97 -2.07 -27.07
N ASN A 2 24.29 -1.75 -25.81
CA ASN A 2 24.35 -2.61 -24.61
C ASN A 2 25.24 -1.87 -23.60
N SER A 3 24.61 -1.10 -22.71
CA SER A 3 25.27 -0.51 -21.55
C SER A 3 25.02 -1.44 -20.36
N ASP A 4 26.09 -2.09 -19.89
CA ASP A 4 26.11 -2.93 -18.70
C ASP A 4 25.61 -2.14 -17.48
N GLY A 5 24.45 -2.55 -16.96
CA GLY A 5 23.88 -2.06 -15.72
C GLY A 5 24.62 -2.63 -14.51
N SER A 6 25.87 -2.22 -14.30
CA SER A 6 26.64 -2.55 -13.10
C SER A 6 26.00 -1.85 -11.89
N LEU A 7 25.26 -2.61 -11.08
CA LEU A 7 24.76 -2.13 -9.79
C LEU A 7 25.94 -2.00 -8.81
N PRO A 8 25.94 -0.98 -7.94
CA PRO A 8 27.03 -0.74 -7.00
C PRO A 8 27.23 -1.93 -6.04
N PRO A 9 28.47 -2.19 -5.58
CA PRO A 9 28.87 -3.39 -4.81
C PRO A 9 28.19 -3.54 -3.43
N VAL A 10 27.35 -2.59 -3.05
CA VAL A 10 26.53 -2.59 -1.82
C VAL A 10 25.18 -3.30 -2.00
N PHE A 11 24.78 -3.66 -3.22
CA PHE A 11 23.59 -4.50 -3.45
C PHE A 11 23.88 -5.96 -3.02
N GLY A 12 23.64 -6.29 -1.76
CA GLY A 12 23.78 -7.65 -1.20
C GLY A 12 24.80 -7.81 -0.07
N ALA A 13 25.44 -6.73 0.39
CA ALA A 13 26.35 -6.79 1.54
C ALA A 13 25.55 -6.93 2.84
N VAL A 14 25.43 -8.17 3.35
CA VAL A 14 24.90 -8.46 4.69
C VAL A 14 26.10 -8.60 5.64
N PHE A 15 26.46 -7.52 6.33
CA PHE A 15 27.60 -7.54 7.26
C PHE A 15 27.25 -8.32 8.53
N GLY A 16 28.06 -9.32 8.89
CA GLY A 16 27.98 -10.03 10.17
C GLY A 16 27.06 -11.25 10.24
N LEU A 17 26.51 -11.71 9.11
CA LEU A 17 25.71 -12.94 9.04
C LEU A 17 26.31 -13.92 8.02
N GLU A 18 26.87 -15.02 8.50
CA GLU A 18 27.26 -16.16 7.65
C GLU A 18 26.01 -17.00 7.35
N ASN A 19 25.71 -17.23 6.05
CA ASN A 19 24.56 -18.00 5.55
C ASN A 19 23.17 -17.32 5.65
N ALA A 20 23.09 -15.99 5.62
CA ALA A 20 21.79 -15.32 5.53
C ALA A 20 21.14 -15.51 4.15
N GLU A 21 19.91 -16.03 4.15
CA GLU A 21 19.07 -16.08 2.95
C GLU A 21 18.68 -14.66 2.54
N SER A 22 19.19 -14.17 1.40
CA SER A 22 18.84 -12.85 0.88
C SER A 22 17.63 -12.93 -0.04
N THR A 23 16.48 -12.41 0.40
CA THR A 23 15.34 -12.20 -0.51
C THR A 23 15.52 -10.87 -1.23
N PRO A 24 15.61 -10.83 -2.57
CA PRO A 24 15.77 -9.58 -3.31
C PRO A 24 14.55 -8.69 -3.11
N PHE A 25 14.80 -7.41 -2.80
CA PHE A 25 13.76 -6.40 -2.73
C PHE A 25 13.08 -6.28 -4.10
N ARG A 26 11.75 -6.39 -4.13
CA ARG A 26 10.94 -6.11 -5.31
C ARG A 26 10.17 -4.82 -5.09
N SER A 27 10.49 -3.79 -5.87
CA SER A 27 9.68 -2.58 -5.94
C SER A 27 8.34 -2.89 -6.59
N GLY A 28 7.25 -2.60 -5.89
CA GLY A 28 5.87 -2.72 -6.39
C GLY A 28 5.02 -1.54 -5.93
N LYS A 29 3.87 -1.35 -6.58
CA LYS A 29 2.88 -0.37 -6.12
C LYS A 29 1.85 -1.08 -5.25
N ILE A 30 1.50 -0.49 -4.11
CA ILE A 30 0.33 -0.91 -3.35
C ILE A 30 -0.90 -0.43 -4.12
N PRO A 31 -1.84 -1.33 -4.49
CA PRO A 31 -3.05 -0.91 -5.19
C PRO A 31 -3.89 0.00 -4.28
N VAL A 32 -4.41 1.07 -4.87
CA VAL A 32 -5.38 1.94 -4.19
C VAL A 32 -6.64 1.12 -3.94
N THR A 33 -7.11 1.09 -2.70
CA THR A 33 -8.33 0.35 -2.34
C THR A 33 -9.53 1.21 -2.67
N ALA A 34 -10.42 0.72 -3.53
CA ALA A 34 -11.67 1.40 -3.89
C ALA A 34 -12.88 0.76 -3.16
N PRO A 35 -13.90 1.55 -2.80
CA PRO A 35 -15.15 1.02 -2.27
C PRO A 35 -15.85 0.12 -3.28
N ALA A 36 -16.47 -0.95 -2.80
CA ALA A 36 -17.34 -1.81 -3.58
C ALA A 36 -18.79 -1.73 -3.07
N PRO A 37 -19.77 -2.13 -3.89
CA PRO A 37 -21.16 -2.24 -3.42
C PRO A 37 -21.25 -3.10 -2.15
N GLY A 38 -21.95 -2.59 -1.14
CA GLY A 38 -22.10 -3.23 0.17
C GLY A 38 -21.07 -2.82 1.23
N ASP A 39 -20.01 -2.10 0.85
CA ASP A 39 -19.12 -1.46 1.82
C ASP A 39 -19.87 -0.31 2.53
N THR A 40 -19.59 -0.11 3.82
CA THR A 40 -20.27 0.91 4.64
C THR A 40 -19.32 2.01 5.05
N VAL A 41 -19.70 3.28 4.84
CA VAL A 41 -18.95 4.42 5.39
C VAL A 41 -19.11 4.44 6.91
N LEU A 42 -17.98 4.48 7.63
CA LEU A 42 -17.93 4.61 9.07
C LEU A 42 -17.76 6.07 9.53
N GLY A 43 -17.19 6.92 8.67
CA GLY A 43 -16.98 8.34 8.93
C GLY A 43 -15.80 8.88 8.14
N LEU A 44 -15.38 10.10 8.49
CA LEU A 44 -14.30 10.82 7.81
C LEU A 44 -12.92 10.35 8.31
N ALA A 45 -11.95 10.35 7.40
CA ALA A 45 -10.57 10.08 7.75
C ALA A 45 -9.92 11.33 8.36
N ALA A 46 -9.52 11.25 9.64
CA ALA A 46 -8.98 12.40 10.38
C ALA A 46 -7.70 12.99 9.75
N ASN A 47 -6.89 12.16 9.10
CA ASN A 47 -5.60 12.52 8.53
C ASN A 47 -5.58 12.57 7.00
N ALA A 48 -6.75 12.47 6.34
CA ALA A 48 -6.88 12.47 4.90
C ALA A 48 -8.13 13.26 4.47
N PRO A 49 -8.00 14.58 4.24
CA PRO A 49 -9.11 15.41 3.79
C PRO A 49 -9.75 14.86 2.50
N GLY A 50 -11.07 14.84 2.46
CA GLY A 50 -11.84 14.28 1.34
C GLY A 50 -11.94 12.76 1.30
N GLN A 51 -11.33 12.05 2.26
CA GLN A 51 -11.39 10.60 2.35
C GLN A 51 -12.22 10.12 3.54
N CYS A 52 -12.84 8.96 3.36
CA CYS A 52 -13.73 8.31 4.30
C CYS A 52 -13.14 6.97 4.73
N VAL A 53 -13.43 6.57 5.97
CA VAL A 53 -13.15 5.23 6.48
C VAL A 53 -14.32 4.32 6.12
N TYR A 54 -14.04 3.23 5.42
CA TYR A 54 -15.00 2.21 5.03
C TYR A 54 -14.83 0.93 5.85
N ARG A 55 -15.93 0.20 6.06
CA ARG A 55 -15.94 -1.21 6.47
C ARG A 55 -16.31 -2.07 5.27
N ARG A 56 -15.53 -3.14 5.03
CA ARG A 56 -15.77 -4.08 3.95
C ARG A 56 -17.07 -4.87 4.16
N ALA A 57 -17.83 -5.08 3.09
CA ALA A 57 -18.97 -5.99 3.07
C ALA A 57 -18.57 -7.38 3.60
N GLY A 58 -19.41 -7.95 4.46
CA GLY A 58 -19.21 -9.31 4.98
C GLY A 58 -18.04 -9.48 5.96
N GLY A 59 -17.43 -8.40 6.45
CA GLY A 59 -16.33 -8.50 7.40
C GLY A 59 -16.10 -7.25 8.26
N ASN A 60 -15.03 -7.31 9.06
CA ASN A 60 -14.63 -6.22 9.96
C ASN A 60 -13.42 -5.43 9.46
N ARG A 61 -12.92 -5.74 8.25
CA ARG A 61 -11.78 -5.04 7.66
C ARG A 61 -12.17 -3.60 7.34
N ARG A 62 -11.33 -2.66 7.81
CA ARG A 62 -11.46 -1.23 7.52
C ARG A 62 -10.43 -0.78 6.49
N PHE A 63 -10.77 0.21 5.69
CA PHE A 63 -9.87 0.84 4.73
C PHE A 63 -10.27 2.30 4.51
N ILE A 64 -9.35 3.09 3.96
CA ILE A 64 -9.60 4.49 3.61
C ILE A 64 -9.70 4.58 2.08
N ALA A 65 -10.68 5.34 1.61
CA ALA A 65 -10.87 5.66 0.20
C ALA A 65 -11.59 7.00 0.07
N ASP A 66 -11.68 7.53 -1.15
CA ASP A 66 -12.41 8.78 -1.39
C ASP A 66 -13.88 8.63 -0.97
N CYS A 67 -14.42 9.68 -0.34
CA CYS A 67 -15.81 9.69 0.09
C CYS A 67 -16.77 9.58 -1.10
N PRO A 68 -17.98 9.01 -0.91
CA PRO A 68 -18.96 8.93 -1.99
C PRO A 68 -19.51 10.33 -2.31
N GLU A 69 -20.03 10.51 -3.53
CA GLU A 69 -20.67 11.77 -3.92
C GLU A 69 -21.82 12.13 -2.96
N GLY A 70 -21.95 13.42 -2.65
CA GLY A 70 -22.96 13.94 -1.71
C GLY A 70 -22.62 13.76 -0.24
N TYR A 71 -21.45 13.19 0.08
CA TYR A 71 -20.94 13.15 1.45
C TYR A 71 -20.23 14.48 1.77
N ASP A 72 -21.02 15.49 2.15
CA ASP A 72 -20.50 16.79 2.60
C ASP A 72 -20.00 16.71 4.06
N VAL A 73 -18.88 17.37 4.30
CA VAL A 73 -18.21 17.52 5.60
C VAL A 73 -18.62 18.82 6.25
#